data_AF-A0A949LEF0-F1
#
_entry.id   AF-A0A949LEF0-F1
#
_cell.length_a   1.000
_cell.length_b   1.000
_cell.length_c   1.000
_cell.angle_alpha   90.00
_cell.angle_beta   90.00
_cell.angle_gamma   90.00
#
_symmetry.space_group_name_H-M   'P 1'
#
loop_
_entity.id
_entity.type
_entity.pdbx_description
1 polymer ?
#
loop_
_entity_poly.entity_id
_entity_poly.type
_entity_poly.pdbx_seq_one_letter_code
_entity_poly.pdbx_strand_id
1 'polypeptide(L)'
;MTATLIKPGASVLRHDWRREEIEALFSMPMNDLLFEAHSLHRQFHDPNAVQISTLLSIKTGACPEDCKYCSQSGHYNTGLEKEKL
;
A
#
# COMPACT_ATOMS: atom_id res chain seq x y z
N MET A 1 -24.26 -16.62 -16.95
CA MET A 1 -25.20 -15.60 -16.44
C MET A 1 -25.43 -15.89 -14.96
N THR A 2 -25.17 -14.87 -14.14
CA THR A 2 -25.41 -14.76 -12.69
C THR A 2 -24.81 -15.83 -11.79
N ALA A 3 -23.52 -15.64 -11.45
CA ALA A 3 -23.01 -16.12 -10.18
C ALA A 3 -23.75 -15.37 -9.06
N THR A 4 -24.34 -16.16 -8.17
CA THR A 4 -25.25 -15.74 -7.11
C THR A 4 -24.63 -14.70 -6.19
N LEU A 5 -25.41 -13.64 -5.99
CA LEU A 5 -25.22 -12.50 -5.10
C LEU A 5 -24.76 -12.92 -3.68
N ILE A 6 -23.59 -12.44 -3.25
CA ILE A 6 -23.30 -12.32 -1.83
C ILE A 6 -24.25 -11.23 -1.28
N LYS A 7 -25.10 -11.63 -0.33
CA LYS A 7 -26.09 -10.78 0.33
C LYS A 7 -25.35 -9.84 1.31
N PRO A 8 -25.32 -8.51 1.11
CA PRO A 8 -24.64 -7.61 2.03
C PRO A 8 -25.59 -7.30 3.19
N GLY A 9 -25.56 -8.16 4.21
CA GLY A 9 -25.96 -7.75 5.56
C GLY A 9 -24.92 -6.76 6.08
N ALA A 10 -25.34 -5.53 6.35
CA ALA A 10 -24.49 -4.42 6.72
C ALA A 10 -23.59 -4.73 7.96
N SER A 11 -22.33 -4.24 7.89
CA SER A 11 -21.25 -4.19 8.90
C SER A 11 -20.12 -5.25 8.90
N VAL A 12 -19.53 -5.62 7.74
CA VAL A 12 -18.35 -6.52 7.70
C VAL A 12 -16.99 -5.78 7.80
N LEU A 13 -16.90 -4.53 7.34
CA LEU A 13 -15.65 -3.76 7.38
C LEU A 13 -15.61 -2.90 8.64
N ARG A 14 -14.70 -3.24 9.55
CA ARG A 14 -14.41 -2.47 10.76
C ARG A 14 -13.39 -1.37 10.46
N HIS A 15 -13.53 -0.23 11.14
CA HIS A 15 -12.66 0.95 10.98
C HIS A 15 -12.06 1.44 12.31
N ASP A 16 -12.31 0.71 13.39
CA ASP A 16 -12.03 1.06 14.78
C ASP A 16 -10.83 0.29 15.36
N TRP A 17 -9.77 0.16 14.57
CA TRP A 17 -8.56 -0.57 14.98
C TRP A 17 -7.86 0.13 16.14
N ARG A 18 -7.63 -0.62 17.21
CA ARG A 18 -6.76 -0.18 18.31
C ARG A 18 -5.31 -0.57 18.04
N ARG A 19 -4.38 0.12 18.69
CA ARG A 19 -2.94 -0.08 18.49
C ARG A 19 -2.53 -1.52 18.81
N GLU A 20 -3.05 -2.09 19.87
CA GLU A 20 -2.71 -3.42 20.36
C GLU A 20 -3.13 -4.51 19.36
N GLU A 21 -4.25 -4.30 18.66
CA GLU A 21 -4.76 -5.21 17.64
C GLU A 21 -3.85 -5.21 16.40
N ILE A 22 -3.30 -4.05 16.04
CA ILE A 22 -2.33 -3.91 14.94
C ILE A 22 -1.01 -4.56 15.34
N GLU A 23 -0.51 -4.29 16.55
CA GLU A 23 0.73 -4.90 17.07
C GLU A 23 0.66 -6.43 17.11
N ALA A 24 -0.52 -7.00 17.38
CA ALA A 24 -0.74 -8.44 17.31
C ALA A 24 -0.56 -9.00 15.89
N LEU A 25 -0.99 -8.27 14.84
CA LEU A 25 -0.77 -8.67 13.44
C LEU A 25 0.73 -8.65 13.09
N PHE A 26 1.47 -7.63 13.52
CA PHE A 26 2.92 -7.56 13.30
C PHE A 26 3.69 -8.66 14.05
N SER A 27 3.14 -9.15 15.15
CA SER A 27 3.75 -10.20 15.98
C SER A 27 3.36 -11.62 15.53
N MET A 28 2.45 -11.75 14.56
CA MET A 28 1.97 -13.04 14.05
C MET A 28 3.09 -13.80 13.31
N PRO A 29 3.14 -15.15 13.40
CA PRO A 29 4.03 -15.92 12.54
C PRO A 29 3.80 -15.58 11.07
N MET A 30 4.87 -15.25 10.34
CA MET A 30 4.80 -14.71 8.98
C MET A 30 3.93 -15.56 8.03
N ASN A 31 4.04 -16.89 8.10
CA ASN A 31 3.29 -17.77 7.20
C ASN A 31 1.77 -17.75 7.47
N ASP A 32 1.37 -17.62 8.74
CA ASP A 32 -0.04 -17.52 9.12
C ASP A 32 -0.62 -16.17 8.66
N LEU A 33 0.15 -15.09 8.85
CA LEU A 33 -0.21 -13.75 8.38
C LEU A 33 -0.40 -13.71 6.85
N LEU A 34 0.53 -14.32 6.10
CA LEU A 34 0.43 -14.39 4.64
C LEU A 34 -0.80 -15.18 4.18
N PHE A 35 -1.12 -16.29 4.86
CA PHE A 35 -2.28 -17.09 4.54
C PHE A 35 -3.59 -16.34 4.80
N GLU A 36 -3.71 -15.66 5.94
CA GLU A 36 -4.88 -14.84 6.28
C GLU A 36 -5.04 -13.67 5.28
N ALA A 37 -3.95 -12.93 5.02
CA ALA A 37 -3.95 -11.83 4.07
C ALA A 37 -4.37 -12.28 2.66
N HIS A 38 -3.85 -13.41 2.18
CA HIS A 38 -4.24 -13.96 0.89
C HIS A 38 -5.71 -14.36 0.86
N SER A 39 -6.20 -15.02 1.92
CA SER A 39 -7.61 -15.43 2.02
C SER A 39 -8.56 -14.23 1.94
N LEU A 40 -8.26 -13.16 2.67
CA LEU A 40 -9.01 -11.90 2.60
C LEU A 40 -8.91 -11.24 1.21
N HIS A 41 -7.72 -11.21 0.60
CA HIS A 41 -7.54 -10.65 -0.73
C HIS A 41 -8.46 -11.34 -1.76
N ARG A 42 -8.52 -12.68 -1.76
CA ARG A 42 -9.41 -13.45 -2.66
C ARG A 42 -10.91 -13.24 -2.36
N GLN A 43 -11.26 -12.90 -1.11
CA GLN A 43 -12.65 -12.64 -0.73
C GLN A 43 -13.17 -11.30 -1.29
N PHE A 44 -12.29 -10.29 -1.37
CA PHE A 44 -12.69 -8.92 -1.71
C PHE A 44 -12.19 -8.44 -3.08
N HIS A 45 -11.27 -9.16 -3.72
CA HIS A 45 -10.71 -8.82 -5.03
C HIS A 45 -10.77 -10.01 -5.99
N ASP A 46 -10.72 -9.74 -7.31
CA ASP A 46 -10.44 -10.79 -8.28
C ASP A 46 -9.00 -11.28 -8.07
N PRO A 47 -8.81 -12.54 -7.67
CA PRO A 47 -7.50 -13.06 -7.28
C PRO A 47 -6.47 -13.10 -8.42
N ASN A 48 -6.92 -12.99 -9.67
CA ASN A 48 -6.05 -13.04 -10.84
C ASN A 48 -6.02 -11.72 -11.63
N ALA A 49 -6.59 -10.65 -11.09
CA ALA A 49 -6.53 -9.31 -11.67
C ALA A 49 -5.50 -8.44 -10.94
N VAL A 50 -4.77 -7.62 -11.69
CA VAL A 50 -3.79 -6.65 -11.14
C VAL A 50 -4.07 -5.27 -11.72
N GLN A 51 -4.12 -4.26 -10.86
CA GLN A 51 -4.20 -2.86 -11.30
C GLN A 51 -2.84 -2.40 -11.83
N ILE A 52 -2.83 -1.78 -13.01
CA ILE A 52 -1.63 -1.17 -13.60
C ILE A 52 -1.74 0.35 -13.54
N SER A 53 -0.64 1.02 -13.18
CA SER A 53 -0.58 2.49 -13.14
C SER A 53 0.80 2.97 -13.58
N THR A 54 0.82 4.07 -14.34
CA THR A 54 2.05 4.71 -14.82
C THR A 54 2.18 6.07 -14.15
N LEU A 55 3.37 6.36 -13.64
CA LEU A 55 3.73 7.64 -13.04
C LEU A 55 4.86 8.28 -13.86
N LEU A 56 4.83 9.60 -13.97
CA LEU A 56 5.89 10.41 -14.57
C LEU A 56 6.33 11.47 -13.56
N SER A 57 7.65 11.59 -13.36
CA SER A 57 8.25 12.71 -12.64
C SER A 57 8.25 13.92 -13.56
N ILE A 58 7.31 14.85 -13.37
CA ILE A 58 7.23 16.06 -14.19
C ILE A 58 8.42 16.99 -13.95
N LYS A 59 8.99 16.94 -12.74
CA LYS A 59 10.20 17.67 -12.36
C LYS A 59 11.00 16.84 -11.36
N THR A 60 12.26 16.57 -11.69
CA THR A 60 13.15 15.72 -10.87
C THR A 60 14.20 16.51 -10.09
N GLY A 61 14.36 16.15 -8.82
CA GLY A 61 15.45 16.63 -7.96
C GLY A 61 15.23 18.03 -7.38
N ALA A 62 16.19 18.51 -6.57
CA ALA A 62 16.15 19.81 -5.88
C ALA A 62 14.86 20.07 -5.08
N CYS A 63 14.30 19.03 -4.47
CA CYS A 63 13.10 19.09 -3.64
C CYS A 63 13.44 19.82 -2.32
N PRO A 64 12.69 20.86 -1.90
CA PRO A 64 13.00 21.62 -0.69
C PRO A 64 12.79 20.85 0.63
N GLU A 65 12.08 19.73 0.60
CA GLU A 65 11.76 18.90 1.75
C GLU A 65 12.97 18.05 2.19
N ASP A 66 13.09 17.83 3.49
CA ASP A 66 14.20 17.09 4.13
C ASP A 66 13.87 15.62 4.41
N CYS A 67 13.28 14.94 3.42
CA CYS A 67 12.94 13.53 3.53
C CYS A 67 14.21 12.67 3.49
N LYS A 68 14.57 12.04 4.63
CA LYS A 68 15.84 11.29 4.80
C LYS A 68 16.04 10.12 3.83
N TYR A 69 14.96 9.60 3.27
CA TYR A 69 14.97 8.48 2.32
C TYR A 69 14.85 8.92 0.85
N CYS A 70 14.49 10.18 0.58
CA CYS A 70 14.17 10.63 -0.77
C CYS A 70 15.43 11.11 -1.49
N SER A 71 15.78 10.45 -2.60
CA SER A 71 16.93 10.85 -3.44
C SER A 71 16.79 12.23 -4.07
N GLN A 72 15.57 12.77 -4.13
CA GLN A 72 15.29 14.07 -4.74
C GLN A 72 15.48 15.26 -3.79
N SER A 73 15.61 15.00 -2.49
CA SER A 73 15.80 16.04 -1.48
C SER A 73 17.07 16.85 -1.77
N GLY A 74 16.94 18.18 -1.81
CA GLY A 74 18.04 19.11 -2.02
C GLY A 74 19.05 19.17 -0.87
N HIS A 75 18.69 18.61 0.29
CA HIS A 75 19.53 18.59 1.51
C HIS A 75 20.60 17.50 1.48
N TYR A 76 20.49 16.52 0.58
CA TYR A 76 21.42 15.39 0.48
C TYR A 76 22.11 15.34 -0.88
N ASN A 77 23.35 14.84 -0.90
CA ASN A 77 24.04 14.51 -2.14
C ASN A 77 23.81 13.03 -2.47
N THR A 78 22.88 12.77 -3.38
CA THR A 78 22.43 11.43 -3.77
C THR A 78 22.94 10.99 -5.15
N GLY A 79 23.73 11.85 -5.82
CA GLY A 79 24.16 11.63 -7.21
C GLY A 79 23.02 11.76 -8.25
N LEU A 80 21.84 12.23 -7.83
CA LEU A 80 20.73 12.47 -8.74
C LEU A 80 20.93 13.78 -9.52
N GLU A 81 20.88 13.69 -10.85
CA GLU A 81 20.88 14.85 -11.73
C GLU A 81 19.63 15.71 -11.50
N LYS A 82 19.84 17.02 -11.34
CA LYS A 82 18.78 17.96 -11.00
C LYS A 82 18.30 18.65 -12.26
N GLU A 83 17.00 18.56 -12.54
CA GLU A 83 16.39 19.31 -13.63
C GLU A 83 16.34 20.80 -13.29
N LYS A 84 16.64 21.63 -14.30
CA LYS A 84 16.55 23.09 -14.20
C LYS A 84 15.09 23.53 -14.31
N LEU A 85 14.76 24.61 -13.60
CA LEU A 85 13.52 25.38 -13.78
C LEU A 85 13.61 26.27 -15.02
#